data_AF-A0A2G2A898-F1
#
_entry.id   AF-A0A2G2A898-F1
#
_cell.length_a   1.000
_cell.length_b   1.000
_cell.length_c   1.000
_cell.angle_alpha   90.00
_cell.angle_beta   90.00
_cell.angle_gamma   90.00
#
_symmetry.space_group_name_H-M   'P 1'
#
loop_
_entity.id
_entity.type
_entity.pdbx_description
1 polymer ?
#
loop_
_entity_poly.entity_id
_entity_poly.type
_entity_poly.pdbx_seq_one_letter_code
_entity_poly.pdbx_strand_id
1 'polypeptide(L)' 'MLIGSSSEVVSNPYSGESVTLTPEAVAVYDTIKGAEKMGMYEVVQKGLDWFKQYYASEYMVLLD' A
#
# COMPACT_ATOMS: atom_id res chain seq x y z
N MET A 1 19.00 9.69 2.14
CA MET A 1 18.15 8.62 1.59
C MET A 1 17.04 9.28 0.80
N LEU A 2 17.11 9.21 -0.53
CA LEU A 2 16.04 9.66 -1.42
C LEU A 2 15.09 8.47 -1.60
N ILE A 3 14.01 8.43 -0.82
CA ILE A 3 12.88 7.53 -1.10
C ILE A 3 12.07 8.23 -2.18
N GLY A 4 12.06 7.67 -3.40
CA GLY A 4 11.30 8.27 -4.51
C GLY A 4 11.74 7.90 -5.92
N SER A 5 12.62 6.91 -6.14
CA SER A 5 13.06 6.56 -7.50
C SER A 5 13.25 5.08 -7.78
N SER A 6 12.79 4.20 -6.90
CA SER A 6 12.86 2.76 -7.11
C SER A 6 11.58 2.14 -6.60
N SER A 7 10.85 1.48 -7.50
CA SER A 7 9.69 0.68 -7.15
C SER A 7 10.09 -0.38 -6.12
N GLU A 8 9.32 -0.48 -5.03
CA GLU A 8 9.61 -1.35 -3.89
C GLU A 8 8.82 -2.65 -4.03
N VAL A 9 9.45 -3.78 -3.72
CA VAL A 9 8.78 -5.07 -3.71
C VAL A 9 8.16 -5.25 -2.32
N VAL A 10 6.84 -5.17 -2.26
CA VAL A 10 6.08 -5.45 -1.04
C VAL A 10 5.57 -6.88 -1.09
N SER A 11 5.92 -7.65 -0.07
CA SER A 11 5.46 -9.03 0.09
C SER A 11 4.25 -9.09 1.00
N ASN A 12 3.20 -9.79 0.56
CA ASN A 12 2.06 -10.16 1.39
C ASN A 12 2.55 -11.15 2.47
N PRO A 13 2.46 -10.82 3.77
CA PRO A 13 2.86 -11.74 4.83
C PRO A 13 1.92 -12.96 4.96
N TYR A 14 0.74 -12.94 4.34
CA TYR A 14 -0.26 -14.01 4.41
C TYR A 14 -0.12 -15.03 3.28
N SER A 15 -0.02 -14.58 2.03
CA SER A 15 0.11 -15.47 0.85
C SER A 15 1.56 -15.76 0.47
N GLY A 16 2.52 -14.92 0.91
CA GLY A 16 3.92 -14.98 0.47
C GLY A 16 4.14 -14.40 -0.94
N GLU A 17 3.10 -13.92 -1.61
CA GLU A 17 3.22 -13.27 -2.91
C GLU A 17 3.85 -11.88 -2.76
N SER A 18 4.67 -11.52 -3.74
CA SER A 18 5.39 -10.25 -3.73
C SER A 18 5.02 -9.45 -4.95
N VAL A 19 4.72 -8.17 -4.74
CA VAL A 19 4.29 -7.26 -5.78
C VAL A 19 5.16 -6.02 -5.78
N THR A 20 5.52 -5.59 -6.99
CA THR A 20 6.33 -4.39 -7.19
C THR A 20 5.40 -3.18 -7.18
N LEU A 21 5.49 -2.36 -6.13
CA LEU A 21 4.73 -1.12 -6.00
C LEU A 21 5.56 0.06 -6.51
N THR A 22 4.91 1.00 -7.18
CA THR A 22 5.55 2.27 -7.53
C THR A 22 5.77 3.10 -6.26
N PRO A 23 6.74 4.04 -6.25
CA PRO A 23 7.00 4.89 -5.09
C PRO A 23 5.75 5.65 -4.57
N GLU A 24 4.82 6.00 -5.44
CA GLU A 24 3.54 6.61 -5.06
C GLU A 24 2.67 5.66 -4.24
N ALA A 25 2.55 4.40 -4.66
CA ALA A 25 1.79 3.37 -3.95
C ALA A 25 2.41 3.05 -2.58
N VAL A 26 3.75 3.05 -2.48
CA VAL A 26 4.47 2.90 -1.21
C VAL A 26 4.14 4.04 -0.25
N ALA A 27 4.16 5.30 -0.73
CA ALA A 27 3.82 6.45 0.09
C ALA A 27 2.38 6.39 0.62
N VAL A 28 1.44 5.92 -0.21
CA VAL A 28 0.05 5.70 0.21
C VAL A 28 -0.04 4.57 1.23
N TYR A 29 0.68 3.46 1.04
CA TYR A 29 0.73 2.35 1.99
C TYR A 29 1.25 2.79 3.36
N ASP A 30 2.35 3.54 3.41
CA ASP A 30 2.90 4.08 4.66
C ASP A 30 1.93 5.04 5.35
N THR A 31 1.22 5.85 4.56
CA THR A 31 0.17 6.76 5.07
C THR A 31 -0.97 5.97 5.70
N ILE A 32 -1.42 4.89 5.06
CA ILE A 32 -2.47 4.00 5.59
C ILE A 32 -2.01 3.38 6.91
N LYS A 33 -0.78 2.84 6.97
CA LYS A 33 -0.23 2.21 8.19
C LYS A 33 -0.03 3.21 9.33
N GLY A 34 0.38 4.43 9.02
CA GLY A 34 0.41 5.53 9.98
C GLY A 34 -0.97 5.88 10.50
N ALA A 35 -1.95 6.05 9.60
CA ALA A 35 -3.33 6.35 9.94
C ALA A 35 -4.00 5.25 10.78
N GLU A 36 -3.74 3.98 10.47
CA GLU A 36 -4.21 2.82 11.23
C GLU A 36 -3.75 2.87 12.68
N LYS A 37 -2.46 3.14 12.92
CA LYS A 37 -1.90 3.29 14.28
C LYS A 37 -2.46 4.50 15.03
N MET A 38 -2.83 5.55 14.30
CA MET A 38 -3.42 6.77 14.87
C MET A 38 -4.94 6.67 15.06
N GLY A 39 -5.58 5.56 14.65
CA GLY A 39 -7.03 5.40 14.69
C GLY A 39 -7.78 6.28 13.66
N MET A 40 -7.09 6.79 12.64
CA MET A 40 -7.65 7.60 11.56
C MET A 40 -8.28 6.72 10.47
N TYR A 41 -9.31 5.96 10.83
CA TYR A 41 -9.95 4.98 9.95
C TYR A 41 -10.51 5.58 8.66
N GLU A 42 -10.89 6.86 8.65
CA GLU A 42 -11.31 7.55 7.42
C GLU A 42 -10.17 7.68 6.40
N VAL A 43 -8.95 7.97 6.88
CA VAL A 43 -7.76 8.07 6.02
C VAL A 43 -7.34 6.69 5.54
N VAL A 44 -7.45 5.68 6.41
CA VAL A 44 -7.26 4.27 6.05
C VAL A 44 -8.21 3.90 4.91
N GLN A 45 -9.52 4.13 5.05
CA GLN A 45 -10.49 3.80 4.01
C GLN A 45 -10.22 4.51 2.70
N LYS A 46 -9.96 5.83 2.73
CA LYS A 46 -9.63 6.59 1.51
C LYS A 46 -8.37 6.08 0.82
N GLY A 47 -7.36 5.71 1.59
CA GLY A 47 -6.14 5.12 1.07
C GLY A 47 -6.40 3.75 0.42
N LEU A 48 -7.19 2.88 1.07
CA LEU A 48 -7.58 1.58 0.53
C LEU A 48 -8.42 1.73 -0.75
N ASP A 49 -9.36 2.68 -0.80
CA ASP A 49 -10.18 2.94 -1.98
C ASP A 49 -9.34 3.46 -3.15
N TRP A 50 -8.41 4.37 -2.87
CA TRP A 50 -7.45 4.85 -3.88
C TRP A 50 -6.59 3.69 -4.40
N PHE A 51 -6.07 2.85 -3.50
CA PHE A 51 -5.24 1.71 -3.86
C PHE A 51 -6.05 0.69 -4.68
N LYS A 52 -7.31 0.43 -4.34
CA LYS A 52 -8.23 -0.40 -5.15
C LYS A 52 -8.53 0.21 -6.52
N GLN A 53 -8.54 1.53 -6.66
CA GLN A 53 -8.85 2.17 -7.94
C GLN A 53 -7.66 2.17 -8.91
N TYR A 54 -6.46 2.39 -8.40
CA TYR A 54 -5.24 2.58 -9.22
C TYR A 54 -4.33 1.35 -9.27
N TYR A 55 -4.35 0.52 -8.22
CA TYR A 55 -3.49 -0.64 -8.03
C TYR A 55 -4.33 -1.86 -7.62
N ALA A 56 -5.52 -2.01 -8.23
CA ALA A 56 -6.49 -3.04 -7.89
C ALA A 56 -5.91 -4.46 -7.90
N SER A 57 -5.06 -4.76 -8.88
CA SER A 57 -4.44 -6.08 -9.07
C SER A 57 -3.43 -6.36 -7.96
N GLU A 58 -2.57 -5.38 -7.67
CA GLU A 58 -1.57 -5.42 -6.61
C GLU A 58 -2.21 -5.43 -5.21
N TYR A 59 -3.32 -4.72 -5.04
CA TYR A 59 -4.15 -4.73 -3.84
C TYR A 59 -4.72 -6.12 -3.58
N MET A 60 -5.27 -6.75 -4.62
CA MET A 60 -5.82 -8.09 -4.51
C MET A 60 -4.76 -9.13 -4.15
N VAL A 61 -3.51 -8.98 -4.61
CA VAL A 61 -2.41 -9.88 -4.23
C VAL A 61 -1.94 -9.64 -2.78
N LEU A 62 -1.98 -8.41 -2.28
CA LEU A 62 -1.54 -8.05 -0.93
C LEU A 62 -2.58 -8.23 0.17
N LEU A 63 -3.87 -8.24 -0.16
CA LEU A 63 -4.98 -8.19 0.80
C LEU A 63 -6.04 -9.29 0.61
N ASP A 64 -5.82 -10.26 -0.29
CA ASP A 64 -6.53 -11.57 -0.31
C ASP A 64 -5.85 -12.58 0.63
#